data_AF-A0A3N5K806-F1
#
_entry.id   AF-A0A3N5K806-F1
#
_cell.length_a   1.000
_cell.length_b   1.000
_cell.length_c   1.000
_cell.angle_alpha   90.00
_cell.angle_beta   90.00
_cell.angle_gamma   90.00
#
_symmetry.space_group_name_H-M   'P 1'
#
loop_
_entity.id
_entity.type
_entity.pdbx_description
1 polymer ?
#
loop_
_entity_poly.entity_id
_entity_poly.type
_entity_poly.pdbx_seq_one_letter_code
_entity_poly.pdbx_strand_id
1 'polypeptide(L)'
;DQVLDLVTEAPPTGHNPVLLLAAVHYLLLGGLDHPLAAVYAGESDADPGLLFVDLCLNHREEVVRLLATEQVNTNEVGRSALIGPALTTVAERFAAPLGHVDVGCSAGLNLLCDRYRLDYGPAGATGPVDAPVKIRCDVVAGAPPIAPSLPTIAARVGLDREPLDVLDAHQSRWQLACAWPDTGRLPRTRRALEEAQRAQLDLVRGDAVDDVGRLIAQLPREATAVVTTTWVVSYFAPEQRTGFVDALAAASASRPIAWVSADLRGVVELIPTGGPPSDGNGVEWSVLGLVTFRDGHAEPELLGYGHPHGSGLDWRAA
;
A
#
# COMPACT_ATOMS: atom_id res chain seq x y z
N ASP A 1 0.30 -2.96 32.89
CA ASP A 1 -1.05 -2.85 33.48
C ASP A 1 -1.65 -1.47 33.25
N GLN A 2 -1.10 -0.38 33.79
CA GLN A 2 -1.69 0.97 33.66
C GLN A 2 -1.95 1.45 32.21
N VAL A 3 -1.05 1.16 31.26
CA VAL A 3 -1.28 1.51 29.84
C VAL A 3 -2.38 0.64 29.22
N LEU A 4 -2.51 -0.62 29.64
CA LEU A 4 -3.61 -1.47 29.18
C LEU A 4 -4.95 -0.96 29.71
N ASP A 5 -5.00 -0.56 30.99
CA ASP A 5 -6.20 0.07 31.57
C ASP A 5 -6.59 1.34 30.80
N LEU A 6 -5.61 2.18 30.43
CA LEU A 6 -5.84 3.35 29.58
C LEU A 6 -6.47 2.98 28.23
N VAL A 7 -5.96 1.95 27.55
CA VAL A 7 -6.51 1.50 26.27
C VAL A 7 -7.98 1.09 26.40
N THR A 8 -8.38 0.51 27.54
CA THR A 8 -9.78 0.12 27.78
C THR A 8 -10.76 1.29 27.91
N GLU A 9 -10.28 2.52 28.07
CA GLU A 9 -11.12 3.73 28.06
C GLU A 9 -11.57 4.13 26.65
N ALA A 10 -10.83 3.68 25.61
CA ALA A 10 -11.26 3.82 24.23
C ALA A 10 -12.28 2.74 23.84
N PRO A 11 -13.08 2.96 22.78
CA PRO A 11 -13.94 1.91 22.21
C PRO A 11 -13.15 0.64 21.84
N PRO A 12 -13.76 -0.55 21.84
CA PRO A 12 -13.08 -1.81 21.49
C PRO A 12 -12.37 -1.81 20.12
N THR A 13 -12.85 -1.02 19.17
CA THR A 13 -12.20 -0.84 17.86
C THR A 13 -10.80 -0.19 17.97
N GLY A 14 -10.57 0.58 19.04
CA GLY A 14 -9.29 1.21 19.35
C GLY A 14 -8.33 0.34 20.14
N HIS A 15 -8.72 -0.88 20.55
CA HIS A 15 -7.90 -1.80 21.35
C HIS A 15 -6.88 -2.52 20.47
N ASN A 16 -6.01 -1.74 19.82
CA ASN A 16 -5.03 -2.22 18.86
C ASN A 16 -3.63 -1.68 19.23
N PRO A 17 -2.62 -2.55 19.44
CA PRO A 17 -1.28 -2.12 19.84
C PRO A 17 -0.62 -1.24 18.78
N VAL A 18 -0.85 -1.50 17.49
CA VAL A 18 -0.29 -0.68 16.40
C VAL A 18 -0.93 0.71 16.38
N LEU A 19 -2.22 0.80 16.72
CA LEU A 19 -2.92 2.08 16.83
C LEU A 19 -2.38 2.91 18.00
N LEU A 20 -2.10 2.29 19.14
CA LEU A 20 -1.48 2.96 20.28
C LEU A 20 -0.09 3.49 19.95
N LEU A 21 0.74 2.69 19.28
CA LEU A 21 2.06 3.13 18.80
C LEU A 21 1.95 4.33 17.85
N ALA A 22 0.98 4.30 16.92
CA ALA A 22 0.71 5.41 16.02
C ALA A 22 0.21 6.66 16.77
N ALA A 23 -0.65 6.52 17.78
CA ALA A 23 -1.13 7.65 18.58
C ALA A 23 0.01 8.37 19.30
N VAL A 24 0.93 7.62 19.92
CA VAL A 24 2.13 8.20 20.54
C VAL A 24 3.02 8.87 19.50
N HIS A 25 3.30 8.20 18.39
CA HIS A 25 4.13 8.76 17.32
C HIS A 25 3.51 10.03 16.71
N TYR A 26 2.18 10.09 16.59
CA TYR A 26 1.45 11.26 16.11
C TYR A 26 1.68 12.49 17.01
N LEU A 27 1.66 12.30 18.33
CA LEU A 27 1.93 13.38 19.29
C LEU A 27 3.38 13.87 19.18
N LEU A 28 4.34 12.95 19.07
CA LEU A 28 5.76 13.29 18.88
C LEU A 28 6.00 14.04 17.57
N LEU A 29 5.44 13.56 16.45
CA LEU A 29 5.49 14.24 15.15
C LEU A 29 4.77 15.60 15.18
N GLY A 30 3.85 15.79 16.13
CA GLY A 30 3.17 17.06 16.38
C GLY A 30 4.01 18.07 17.15
N GLY A 31 5.25 17.74 17.53
CA GLY A 31 6.15 18.62 18.26
C GLY A 31 5.93 18.58 19.77
N LEU A 32 5.33 17.51 20.30
CA LEU A 32 5.27 17.32 21.75
C LEU A 32 6.69 17.28 22.32
N ASP A 33 6.97 18.20 23.26
CA ASP A 33 8.25 18.26 23.96
C ASP A 33 8.35 17.13 24.99
N HIS A 34 8.84 15.99 24.54
CA HIS A 34 8.98 14.78 25.36
C HIS A 34 10.26 14.02 24.95
N PRO A 35 11.07 13.50 25.91
CA PRO A 35 12.34 12.82 25.61
C PRO A 35 12.23 11.62 24.65
N LEU A 36 11.05 11.00 24.56
CA LEU A 36 10.78 9.93 23.58
C LEU A 36 10.95 10.40 22.12
N ALA A 37 10.79 11.69 21.83
CA ALA A 37 11.02 12.24 20.49
C ALA A 37 12.47 12.04 20.03
N ALA A 38 13.46 12.24 20.92
CA ALA A 38 14.86 12.03 20.61
C ALA A 38 15.18 10.55 20.37
N VAL A 39 14.52 9.63 21.09
CA VAL A 39 14.66 8.18 20.84
C VAL A 39 14.11 7.82 19.46
N TYR A 40 12.94 8.33 19.09
CA TYR A 40 12.33 8.10 17.76
C TYR A 40 13.14 8.73 16.61
N ALA A 41 13.94 9.76 16.89
CA ALA A 41 14.85 10.38 15.94
C ALA A 41 16.21 9.65 15.83
N GLY A 42 16.47 8.64 16.67
CA GLY A 42 17.78 7.99 16.77
C GLY A 42 18.86 8.88 17.41
N GLU A 43 18.45 9.93 18.14
CA GLU A 43 19.32 10.90 18.80
C GLU A 43 19.59 10.54 20.28
N SER A 44 18.91 9.52 20.81
CA SER A 44 19.05 9.05 22.19
C SER A 44 18.84 7.54 22.31
N ASP A 45 19.69 6.88 23.11
CA ASP A 45 19.57 5.46 23.48
C ASP A 45 18.78 5.24 24.79
N ALA A 46 18.02 6.23 25.24
CA ALA A 46 17.19 6.10 26.44
C ALA A 46 16.15 4.97 26.26
N ASP A 47 15.80 4.28 27.34
CA ASP A 47 14.83 3.17 27.30
C ASP A 47 13.46 3.68 26.78
N PRO A 48 13.03 3.25 25.58
CA PRO A 48 11.77 3.70 25.00
C PRO A 48 10.57 3.22 25.81
N GLY A 49 10.66 2.09 26.52
CA GLY A 49 9.53 1.49 27.23
C GLY A 49 9.02 2.38 28.36
N LEU A 50 9.92 2.85 29.22
CA LEU A 50 9.56 3.74 30.34
C LEU A 50 9.05 5.09 29.84
N LEU A 51 9.71 5.66 28.84
CA LEU A 51 9.31 6.93 28.22
C LEU A 51 7.95 6.82 27.51
N PHE A 52 7.66 5.67 26.89
CA PHE A 52 6.37 5.40 26.27
C PHE A 52 5.23 5.32 27.28
N VAL A 53 5.46 4.64 28.41
CA VAL A 53 4.49 4.58 29.51
C VAL A 53 4.25 5.97 30.08
N ASP A 54 5.31 6.74 30.34
CA ASP A 54 5.20 8.11 30.86
C ASP A 54 4.36 9.00 29.93
N LEU A 55 4.67 9.03 28.63
CA LEU A 55 3.90 9.79 27.64
C LEU A 55 2.44 9.35 27.61
N CYS A 56 2.16 8.05 27.55
CA CYS A 56 0.80 7.54 27.53
C CYS A 56 -0.01 8.02 28.74
N LEU A 57 0.58 7.99 29.95
CA LEU A 57 -0.11 8.36 31.18
C LEU A 57 -0.25 9.88 31.36
N ASN A 58 0.75 10.65 30.95
CA ASN A 58 0.75 12.12 31.05
C ASN A 58 -0.09 12.79 29.94
N HIS A 59 -0.29 12.12 28.80
CA HIS A 59 -1.13 12.56 27.67
C HIS A 59 -2.33 11.65 27.44
N ARG A 60 -2.92 11.17 28.55
CA ARG A 60 -4.00 10.18 28.54
C ARG A 60 -5.18 10.59 27.67
N GLU A 61 -5.67 11.82 27.84
CA GLU A 61 -6.86 12.30 27.13
C GLU A 61 -6.64 12.33 25.62
N GLU A 62 -5.48 12.80 25.17
CA GLU A 62 -5.12 12.85 23.76
C GLU A 62 -4.93 11.46 23.16
N VAL A 63 -4.28 10.55 23.88
CA VAL A 63 -4.09 9.17 23.44
C VAL A 63 -5.44 8.45 23.32
N VAL A 64 -6.29 8.51 24.35
CA VAL A 64 -7.62 7.87 24.32
C VAL A 64 -8.48 8.44 23.20
N ARG A 65 -8.43 9.77 22.97
CA ARG A 65 -9.12 10.39 21.84
C ARG A 65 -8.65 9.82 20.50
N LEU A 66 -7.34 9.74 20.27
CA LEU A 66 -6.77 9.18 19.02
C LEU A 66 -7.15 7.71 18.84
N LEU A 67 -7.11 6.91 19.90
CA LEU A 67 -7.56 5.51 19.87
C LEU A 67 -9.05 5.38 19.52
N ALA A 68 -9.86 6.37 19.87
CA ALA A 68 -11.30 6.37 19.60
C ALA A 68 -11.67 6.86 18.20
N THR A 69 -10.86 7.73 17.59
CA THR A 69 -11.20 8.40 16.33
C THR A 69 -10.40 7.92 15.13
N GLU A 70 -9.20 7.40 15.34
CA GLU A 70 -8.28 7.06 14.25
C GLU A 70 -8.25 5.56 13.95
N GLN A 71 -7.75 5.24 12.74
CA GLN A 71 -7.51 3.86 12.31
C GLN A 71 -6.09 3.72 11.76
N VAL A 72 -5.51 2.52 11.90
CA VAL A 72 -4.18 2.22 11.35
C VAL A 72 -4.23 2.31 9.83
N ASN A 73 -3.34 3.12 9.25
CA ASN A 73 -3.23 3.29 7.81
C ASN A 73 -1.79 3.04 7.34
N THR A 74 -1.56 1.88 6.76
CA THR A 74 -0.18 1.43 6.46
C THR A 74 0.34 1.95 5.11
N ASN A 75 -0.49 2.53 4.22
CA ASN A 75 -0.22 2.89 2.80
C ASN A 75 1.25 2.71 2.37
N GLU A 76 1.67 1.46 2.17
CA GLU A 76 3.10 1.14 2.11
C GLU A 76 3.66 1.48 0.74
N VAL A 77 4.44 2.57 0.68
CA VAL A 77 5.08 3.08 -0.54
C VAL A 77 6.03 2.05 -1.16
N GLY A 78 6.68 1.21 -0.35
CA GLY A 78 7.59 0.18 -0.85
C GLY A 78 6.92 -0.82 -1.79
N ARG A 79 5.60 -1.03 -1.68
CA ARG A 79 4.84 -1.95 -2.55
C ARG A 79 4.80 -1.49 -4.01
N SER A 80 5.10 -0.22 -4.31
CA SER A 80 5.33 0.23 -5.69
C SER A 80 6.42 -0.59 -6.41
N ALA A 81 7.39 -1.17 -5.69
CA ALA A 81 8.38 -2.07 -6.29
C ALA A 81 7.81 -3.42 -6.75
N LEU A 82 6.66 -3.85 -6.21
CA LEU A 82 5.93 -5.04 -6.68
C LEU A 82 5.02 -4.70 -7.86
N ILE A 83 4.42 -3.50 -7.82
CA ILE A 83 3.50 -3.00 -8.86
C ILE A 83 4.25 -2.73 -10.17
N GLY A 84 5.44 -2.10 -10.12
CA GLY A 84 6.18 -1.68 -11.31
C GLY A 84 6.37 -2.77 -12.38
N PRO A 85 7.01 -3.91 -12.05
CA PRO A 85 7.22 -5.00 -13.01
C PRO A 85 5.90 -5.60 -13.49
N ALA A 86 4.88 -5.69 -12.63
CA ALA A 86 3.56 -6.15 -13.03
C ALA A 86 2.89 -5.20 -14.05
N LEU A 87 3.02 -3.88 -13.88
CA LEU A 87 2.55 -2.91 -14.87
C LEU A 87 3.29 -3.06 -16.20
N THR A 88 4.61 -3.29 -16.17
CA THR A 88 5.40 -3.59 -17.39
C THR A 88 4.86 -4.84 -18.09
N THR A 89 4.64 -5.94 -17.35
CA THR A 89 4.05 -7.17 -17.89
C THR A 89 2.71 -6.91 -18.57
N VAL A 90 1.84 -6.12 -17.95
CA VAL A 90 0.53 -5.79 -18.53
C VAL A 90 0.69 -4.93 -19.79
N ALA A 91 1.52 -3.89 -19.76
CA ALA A 91 1.71 -3.03 -20.91
C ALA A 91 2.31 -3.77 -22.12
N GLU A 92 3.26 -4.67 -21.90
CA GLU A 92 3.82 -5.53 -22.94
C GLU A 92 2.78 -6.47 -23.54
N ARG A 93 1.91 -7.05 -22.69
CA ARG A 93 0.83 -7.96 -23.11
C ARG A 93 -0.22 -7.31 -23.99
N PHE A 94 -0.57 -6.06 -23.69
CA PHE A 94 -1.66 -5.35 -24.36
C PHE A 94 -1.19 -4.30 -25.36
N ALA A 95 0.11 -3.99 -25.40
CA ALA A 95 0.74 -3.01 -26.28
C ALA A 95 0.03 -1.64 -26.29
N ALA A 96 -0.43 -1.17 -25.13
CA ALA A 96 -1.21 0.04 -24.97
C ALA A 96 -0.84 0.80 -23.67
N PRO A 97 -1.11 2.12 -23.59
CA PRO A 97 -1.05 2.86 -22.32
C PRO A 97 -1.96 2.23 -21.27
N LEU A 98 -1.68 2.50 -19.99
CA LEU A 98 -2.46 1.98 -18.87
C LEU A 98 -3.44 3.02 -18.34
N GLY A 99 -4.66 2.59 -18.02
CA GLY A 99 -5.60 3.33 -17.18
C GLY A 99 -5.65 2.63 -15.84
N HIS A 100 -5.14 3.26 -14.79
CA HIS A 100 -4.84 2.61 -13.52
C HIS A 100 -5.88 2.95 -12.44
N VAL A 101 -6.55 1.93 -11.91
CA VAL A 101 -7.40 2.03 -10.72
C VAL A 101 -6.69 1.35 -9.55
N ASP A 102 -6.35 2.09 -8.50
CA ASP A 102 -5.82 1.52 -7.25
C ASP A 102 -6.95 1.38 -6.24
N VAL A 103 -7.29 0.15 -5.84
CA VAL A 103 -8.39 -0.15 -4.92
C VAL A 103 -7.82 -0.36 -3.52
N GLY A 104 -8.42 0.27 -2.51
CA GLY A 104 -7.82 0.41 -1.18
C GLY A 104 -6.63 1.34 -1.18
N CYS A 105 -6.68 2.40 -1.98
CA CYS A 105 -5.52 3.23 -2.27
C CYS A 105 -5.06 4.09 -1.09
N SER A 106 -5.87 4.27 -0.05
CA SER A 106 -5.62 5.20 1.06
C SER A 106 -5.32 6.62 0.54
N ALA A 107 -4.08 7.11 0.66
CA ALA A 107 -3.62 8.40 0.17
C ALA A 107 -3.19 8.37 -1.31
N GLY A 108 -3.31 7.22 -1.97
CA GLY A 108 -2.96 7.02 -3.37
C GLY A 108 -1.46 6.97 -3.63
N LEU A 109 -0.61 6.75 -2.61
CA LEU A 109 0.85 6.87 -2.78
C LEU A 109 1.42 5.87 -3.81
N ASN A 110 0.79 4.71 -4.00
CA ASN A 110 1.23 3.71 -4.97
C ASN A 110 0.72 3.97 -6.41
N LEU A 111 -0.28 4.85 -6.60
CA LEU A 111 -0.68 5.34 -7.93
C LEU A 111 0.45 6.13 -8.60
N LEU A 112 1.44 6.60 -7.85
CA LEU A 112 2.58 7.38 -8.34
C LEU A 112 3.83 6.55 -8.59
N CYS A 113 3.71 5.21 -8.69
CA CYS A 113 4.86 4.32 -8.87
C CYS A 113 5.75 4.68 -10.07
N ASP A 114 5.19 5.24 -11.15
CA ASP A 114 5.89 5.75 -12.34
C ASP A 114 6.72 7.01 -12.09
N ARG A 115 6.48 7.71 -10.98
CA ARG A 115 7.24 8.89 -10.56
C ARG A 115 8.36 8.56 -9.57
N TYR A 116 8.45 7.31 -9.13
CA TYR A 116 9.45 6.86 -8.17
C TYR A 116 10.63 6.20 -8.88
N ARG A 117 11.78 6.15 -8.20
CA ARG A 117 12.91 5.30 -8.61
C ARG A 117 12.78 3.95 -7.94
N LEU A 118 12.48 2.92 -8.72
CA LEU A 118 12.43 1.53 -8.25
C LEU A 118 13.77 0.86 -8.62
N ASP A 119 14.57 0.56 -7.61
CA ASP A 119 15.90 -0.02 -7.73
C ASP A 119 15.87 -1.49 -7.30
N TYR A 120 16.16 -2.37 -8.27
CA TYR A 120 16.20 -3.82 -8.09
C TYR A 120 17.64 -4.36 -7.96
N GLY A 121 18.59 -3.48 -7.66
CA GLY A 121 20.00 -3.81 -7.50
C GLY A 121 20.60 -4.35 -8.81
N PRO A 122 21.27 -5.52 -8.80
CA PRO A 122 21.87 -6.09 -10.00
C PRO A 122 20.88 -6.37 -11.14
N ALA A 123 19.59 -6.53 -10.85
CA ALA A 123 18.57 -6.74 -11.87
C ALA A 123 18.20 -5.47 -12.66
N GLY A 124 18.67 -4.30 -12.20
CA GLY A 124 18.43 -3.01 -12.85
C GLY A 124 17.50 -2.10 -12.06
N ALA A 125 17.04 -1.03 -12.69
CA ALA A 125 16.16 -0.06 -12.05
C ALA A 125 15.25 0.62 -13.09
N THR A 126 14.07 1.07 -12.65
CA THR A 126 13.09 1.78 -13.48
C THR A 126 12.66 3.10 -12.85
N GLY A 127 12.24 4.04 -13.69
CA GLY A 127 11.75 5.35 -13.27
C GLY A 127 12.83 6.44 -13.20
N PRO A 128 12.43 7.70 -12.93
CA PRO A 128 13.32 8.86 -13.02
C PRO A 128 14.54 8.74 -12.09
N VAL A 129 15.74 9.03 -12.60
CA VAL A 129 16.99 8.90 -11.85
C VAL A 129 17.05 9.87 -10.65
N ASP A 130 16.43 11.04 -10.82
CA ASP A 130 16.33 12.14 -9.86
C ASP A 130 15.05 12.11 -9.02
N ALA A 131 14.26 11.03 -9.08
CA ALA A 131 13.05 10.90 -8.29
C ALA A 131 13.33 11.09 -6.78
N PRO A 132 12.51 11.89 -6.08
CA PRO A 132 12.70 12.16 -4.64
C PRO A 132 12.37 10.93 -3.78
N VAL A 133 11.54 10.03 -4.30
CA VAL A 133 11.20 8.75 -3.68
C VAL A 133 12.02 7.65 -4.35
N LYS A 134 12.86 7.00 -3.56
CA LYS A 134 13.68 5.85 -3.99
C LYS A 134 13.26 4.62 -3.20
N ILE A 135 13.01 3.52 -3.90
CA ILE A 135 12.59 2.25 -3.32
C ILE A 135 13.57 1.20 -3.78
N ARG A 136 14.24 0.54 -2.83
CA ARG A 136 15.07 -0.62 -3.08
C ARG A 136 14.29 -1.90 -2.85
N CYS A 137 14.42 -2.84 -3.76
CA CYS A 137 13.82 -4.17 -3.70
C CYS A 137 14.82 -5.22 -4.16
N ASP A 138 15.21 -6.14 -3.29
CA ASP A 138 16.18 -7.18 -3.67
C ASP A 138 15.46 -8.30 -4.46
N VAL A 139 15.88 -8.52 -5.71
CA VAL A 139 15.37 -9.65 -6.52
C VAL A 139 16.09 -10.92 -6.08
N VAL A 140 15.36 -11.83 -5.44
CA VAL A 140 15.92 -13.06 -4.87
C VAL A 140 15.86 -14.24 -5.84
N ALA A 141 14.95 -14.20 -6.81
CA ALA A 141 14.80 -15.20 -7.85
C ALA A 141 14.04 -14.64 -9.07
N GLY A 142 14.29 -15.26 -10.24
CA GLY A 142 13.66 -14.89 -11.50
C GLY A 142 14.25 -13.64 -12.15
N ALA A 143 13.58 -13.20 -13.23
CA ALA A 143 13.97 -12.03 -14.01
C ALA A 143 12.72 -11.15 -14.26
N PRO A 144 12.32 -10.31 -13.29
CA PRO A 144 11.19 -9.40 -13.49
C PRO A 144 11.46 -8.44 -14.67
N PRO A 145 10.42 -8.03 -15.42
CA PRO A 145 10.59 -7.12 -16.55
C PRO A 145 10.86 -5.70 -16.04
N ILE A 146 12.14 -5.33 -16.02
CA ILE A 146 12.61 -4.02 -15.57
C ILE A 146 13.04 -3.20 -16.79
N ALA A 147 12.12 -2.41 -17.33
CA ALA A 147 12.42 -1.42 -18.36
C ALA A 147 12.99 -0.13 -17.73
N PRO A 148 13.76 0.71 -18.46
CA PRO A 148 14.30 1.97 -17.91
C PRO A 148 13.23 2.94 -17.38
N SER A 149 12.02 2.87 -17.93
CA SER A 149 10.84 3.64 -17.52
C SER A 149 9.63 2.74 -17.43
N LEU A 150 8.74 3.01 -16.47
CA LEU A 150 7.44 2.34 -16.44
C LEU A 150 6.56 2.74 -17.64
N PRO A 151 5.57 1.91 -18.00
CA PRO A 151 4.64 2.21 -19.07
C PRO A 151 3.89 3.54 -18.86
N THR A 152 3.42 4.13 -19.96
CA THR A 152 2.61 5.36 -19.88
C THR A 152 1.29 5.07 -19.17
N ILE A 153 1.05 5.78 -18.06
CA ILE A 153 -0.23 5.78 -17.35
C ILE A 153 -1.05 6.98 -17.84
N ALA A 154 -2.01 6.73 -18.73
CA ALA A 154 -2.83 7.75 -19.38
C ALA A 154 -3.88 8.38 -18.42
N ALA A 155 -4.35 7.60 -17.47
CA ALA A 155 -5.23 8.06 -16.40
C ALA A 155 -4.98 7.23 -15.14
N ARG A 156 -5.14 7.84 -13.97
CA ARG A 156 -5.01 7.17 -12.67
C ARG A 156 -6.11 7.64 -11.73
N VAL A 157 -6.74 6.71 -11.01
CA VAL A 157 -7.79 6.99 -10.03
C VAL A 157 -7.64 6.05 -8.84
N GLY A 158 -7.77 6.60 -7.63
CA GLY A 158 -7.82 5.82 -6.40
C GLY A 158 -9.27 5.55 -6.00
N LEU A 159 -9.54 4.34 -5.50
CA LEU A 159 -10.81 3.97 -4.89
C LEU A 159 -10.55 3.51 -3.46
N ASP A 160 -11.14 4.20 -2.49
CA ASP A 160 -11.05 3.81 -1.09
C ASP A 160 -12.35 4.14 -0.34
N ARG A 161 -12.65 3.43 0.74
CA ARG A 161 -13.81 3.76 1.60
C ARG A 161 -13.60 5.05 2.37
N GLU A 162 -12.34 5.31 2.73
CA GLU A 162 -11.91 6.48 3.50
C GLU A 162 -10.60 7.02 2.90
N PRO A 163 -10.63 7.56 1.66
CA PRO A 163 -9.43 8.09 1.03
C PRO A 163 -8.85 9.22 1.88
N LEU A 164 -7.53 9.18 2.03
CA LEU A 164 -6.81 10.14 2.85
C LEU A 164 -6.57 11.43 2.07
N ASP A 165 -6.91 12.57 2.67
CA ASP A 165 -6.61 13.89 2.11
C ASP A 165 -5.18 14.30 2.47
N VAL A 166 -4.28 14.28 1.48
CA VAL A 166 -2.87 14.67 1.65
C VAL A 166 -2.68 16.17 1.85
N LEU A 167 -3.70 17.00 1.62
CA LEU A 167 -3.67 18.43 1.91
C LEU A 167 -4.08 18.72 3.36
N ASP A 168 -4.74 17.77 4.02
CA ASP A 168 -5.04 17.83 5.44
C ASP A 168 -3.79 17.47 6.26
N ALA A 169 -3.32 18.44 7.06
CA ALA A 169 -2.11 18.30 7.86
C ALA A 169 -2.25 17.26 8.99
N HIS A 170 -3.45 17.09 9.53
CA HIS A 170 -3.75 16.07 10.54
C HIS A 170 -3.65 14.68 9.91
N GLN A 171 -4.33 14.46 8.79
CA GLN A 171 -4.33 13.16 8.11
C GLN A 171 -2.93 12.80 7.58
N SER A 172 -2.21 13.76 6.99
CA SER A 172 -0.83 13.54 6.55
C SER A 172 0.11 13.17 7.69
N ARG A 173 -0.04 13.82 8.86
CA ARG A 173 0.73 13.46 10.06
C ARG A 173 0.34 12.08 10.58
N TRP A 174 -0.94 11.74 10.55
CA TRP A 174 -1.43 10.43 10.95
C TRP A 174 -0.88 9.30 10.05
N GLN A 175 -0.82 9.53 8.74
CA GLN A 175 -0.19 8.60 7.78
C GLN A 175 1.29 8.36 8.08
N LEU A 176 2.02 9.41 8.49
CA LEU A 176 3.41 9.30 8.93
C LEU A 176 3.53 8.55 10.26
N ALA A 177 2.62 8.82 11.21
CA ALA A 177 2.60 8.19 12.52
C ALA A 177 2.40 6.66 12.44
N CYS A 178 1.60 6.21 11.46
CA CYS A 178 1.40 4.78 11.18
C CYS A 178 2.63 4.08 10.57
N ALA A 179 3.65 4.82 10.11
CA ALA A 179 4.92 4.25 9.68
C ALA A 179 5.83 4.04 10.89
N TRP A 180 6.28 2.80 11.08
CA TRP A 180 7.14 2.45 12.22
C TRP A 180 8.50 3.17 12.16
N PRO A 181 9.00 3.68 13.29
CA PRO A 181 10.31 4.33 13.37
C PRO A 181 11.44 3.35 12.98
N ASP A 182 12.59 3.91 12.57
CA ASP A 182 13.84 3.19 12.27
C ASP A 182 13.80 2.12 11.17
N THR A 183 12.79 2.14 10.32
CA THR A 183 12.65 1.22 9.17
C THR A 183 13.11 1.85 7.84
N GLY A 184 13.52 3.12 7.84
CA GLY A 184 13.70 3.92 6.61
C GLY A 184 12.39 4.26 5.88
N ARG A 185 11.24 3.78 6.36
CA ARG A 185 9.92 4.00 5.76
C ARG A 185 9.44 5.44 5.97
N LEU A 186 9.67 6.02 7.14
CA LEU A 186 9.16 7.36 7.47
C LEU A 186 9.66 8.47 6.51
N PRO A 187 10.98 8.62 6.23
CA PRO A 187 11.44 9.60 5.24
C PRO A 187 10.87 9.34 3.84
N ARG A 188 10.74 8.07 3.44
CA ARG A 188 10.16 7.67 2.15
C ARG A 188 8.69 8.07 2.04
N THR A 189 7.89 7.76 3.06
CA THR A 189 6.46 8.12 3.12
C THR A 189 6.29 9.63 3.10
N ARG A 190 7.14 10.40 3.80
CA ARG A 190 7.10 11.87 3.75
C ARG A 190 7.30 12.39 2.32
N ARG A 191 8.31 11.88 1.60
CA ARG A 191 8.54 12.26 0.20
C ARG A 191 7.39 11.85 -0.73
N ALA A 192 6.79 10.67 -0.50
CA ALA A 192 5.64 10.22 -1.27
C ALA A 192 4.40 11.10 -1.04
N LEU A 193 4.16 11.55 0.20
CA LEU A 193 3.10 12.50 0.52
C LEU A 193 3.33 13.85 -0.19
N GLU A 194 4.56 14.36 -0.19
CA GLU A 194 4.90 15.58 -0.94
C GLU A 194 4.64 15.42 -2.46
N GLU A 195 4.95 14.25 -3.03
CA GLU A 195 4.65 13.95 -4.43
C GLU A 195 3.13 13.85 -4.68
N ALA A 196 2.37 13.23 -3.78
CA ALA A 196 0.92 13.15 -3.87
C ALA A 196 0.24 14.53 -3.82
N GLN A 197 0.73 15.43 -2.95
CA GLN A 197 0.27 16.82 -2.89
C GLN A 197 0.50 17.56 -4.21
N ARG A 198 1.67 17.36 -4.85
CA ARG A 198 1.98 17.95 -6.17
C ARG A 198 1.15 17.32 -7.29
N ALA A 199 0.88 16.03 -7.20
CA ALA A 199 0.18 15.28 -8.24
C ALA A 199 -1.34 15.55 -8.27
N GLN A 200 -1.93 15.94 -7.14
CA GLN A 200 -3.38 16.16 -6.99
C GLN A 200 -4.19 14.97 -7.52
N LEU A 201 -3.98 13.81 -6.90
CA LEU A 201 -4.61 12.55 -7.31
C LEU A 201 -6.14 12.63 -7.25
N ASP A 202 -6.80 12.02 -8.23
CA ASP A 202 -8.24 11.78 -8.19
C ASP A 202 -8.52 10.58 -7.29
N LEU A 203 -8.96 10.84 -6.06
CA LEU A 203 -9.30 9.83 -5.07
C LEU A 203 -10.81 9.82 -4.85
N VAL A 204 -11.43 8.69 -5.17
CA VAL A 204 -12.87 8.49 -5.08
C VAL A 204 -13.19 7.73 -3.80
N ARG A 205 -14.06 8.32 -2.98
CA ARG A 205 -14.69 7.62 -1.86
C ARG A 205 -15.75 6.65 -2.40
N GLY A 206 -15.60 5.37 -2.14
CA GLY A 206 -16.54 4.35 -2.62
C GLY A 206 -16.25 2.94 -2.10
N ASP A 207 -17.14 2.00 -2.41
CA ASP A 207 -16.95 0.59 -2.10
C ASP A 207 -16.24 -0.14 -3.25
N ALA A 208 -15.30 -1.04 -2.91
CA ALA A 208 -14.52 -1.76 -3.89
C ALA A 208 -15.38 -2.60 -4.87
N VAL A 209 -16.50 -3.16 -4.40
CA VAL A 209 -17.38 -4.00 -5.23
C VAL A 209 -18.31 -3.12 -6.07
N ASP A 210 -18.97 -2.16 -5.42
CA ASP A 210 -20.04 -1.38 -6.06
C ASP A 210 -19.50 -0.32 -7.05
N ASP A 211 -18.31 0.23 -6.81
CA ASP A 211 -17.80 1.38 -7.57
C ASP A 211 -16.72 1.05 -8.60
N VAL A 212 -16.02 -0.09 -8.49
CA VAL A 212 -14.86 -0.38 -9.35
C VAL A 212 -15.21 -0.42 -10.84
N GLY A 213 -16.35 -1.02 -11.20
CA GLY A 213 -16.81 -1.10 -12.58
C GLY A 213 -17.08 0.28 -13.19
N ARG A 214 -17.63 1.21 -12.41
CA ARG A 214 -17.87 2.59 -12.83
C ARG A 214 -16.55 3.32 -13.14
N LEU A 215 -15.53 3.15 -12.29
CA LEU A 215 -14.22 3.79 -12.51
C LEU A 215 -13.51 3.22 -13.73
N ILE A 216 -13.56 1.90 -13.93
CA ILE A 216 -13.01 1.24 -15.12
C ILE A 216 -13.65 1.79 -16.41
N ALA A 217 -14.97 2.02 -16.40
CA ALA A 217 -15.70 2.58 -17.53
C ALA A 217 -15.34 4.04 -17.86
N GLN A 218 -14.84 4.79 -16.87
CA GLN A 218 -14.41 6.20 -17.03
C GLN A 218 -12.98 6.34 -17.56
N LEU A 219 -12.17 5.28 -17.51
CA LEU A 219 -10.81 5.30 -18.07
C LEU A 219 -10.82 5.52 -19.60
N PRO A 220 -9.79 6.18 -20.18
CA PRO A 220 -9.65 6.37 -21.61
C PRO A 220 -9.81 5.05 -22.39
N ARG A 221 -10.50 5.09 -23.54
CA ARG A 221 -10.87 3.88 -24.31
C ARG A 221 -9.67 3.18 -24.93
N GLU A 222 -8.64 3.96 -25.26
CA GLU A 222 -7.37 3.53 -25.85
C GLU A 222 -6.41 2.90 -24.84
N ALA A 223 -6.67 3.06 -23.53
CA ALA A 223 -5.84 2.48 -22.49
C ALA A 223 -6.23 1.01 -22.20
N THR A 224 -5.35 0.24 -21.60
CA THR A 224 -5.70 -1.03 -20.94
C THR A 224 -6.13 -0.71 -19.51
N ALA A 225 -7.31 -1.20 -19.09
CA ALA A 225 -7.74 -1.03 -17.71
C ALA A 225 -6.91 -1.94 -16.81
N VAL A 226 -6.22 -1.34 -15.84
CA VAL A 226 -5.42 -2.05 -14.84
C VAL A 226 -5.96 -1.73 -13.47
N VAL A 227 -6.31 -2.76 -12.72
CA VAL A 227 -6.73 -2.64 -11.32
C VAL A 227 -5.59 -3.15 -10.46
N THR A 228 -5.16 -2.38 -9.46
CA THR A 228 -4.22 -2.87 -8.43
C THR A 228 -4.92 -3.01 -7.09
N THR A 229 -4.62 -4.10 -6.39
CA THR A 229 -4.95 -4.28 -4.98
C THR A 229 -3.68 -4.63 -4.22
N THR A 230 -3.37 -3.86 -3.17
CA THR A 230 -2.23 -4.16 -2.31
C THR A 230 -2.68 -4.38 -0.87
N TRP A 231 -2.84 -5.65 -0.49
CA TRP A 231 -3.36 -6.11 0.81
C TRP A 231 -4.81 -5.73 1.12
N VAL A 232 -5.48 -4.95 0.25
CA VAL A 232 -6.86 -4.51 0.55
C VAL A 232 -7.83 -5.68 0.59
N VAL A 233 -7.62 -6.72 -0.23
CA VAL A 233 -8.53 -7.87 -0.32
C VAL A 233 -8.50 -8.70 0.95
N SER A 234 -7.38 -8.65 1.69
CA SER A 234 -7.25 -9.29 3.00
C SER A 234 -8.25 -8.73 4.02
N TYR A 235 -8.70 -7.48 3.85
CA TYR A 235 -9.72 -6.85 4.71
C TYR A 235 -11.16 -7.11 4.25
N PHE A 236 -11.36 -7.69 3.07
CA PHE A 236 -12.70 -8.02 2.58
C PHE A 236 -13.26 -9.24 3.31
N ALA A 237 -14.55 -9.16 3.66
CA ALA A 237 -15.32 -10.35 4.03
C ALA A 237 -15.35 -11.35 2.85
N PRO A 238 -15.52 -12.65 3.10
CA PRO A 238 -15.55 -13.67 2.04
C PRO A 238 -16.49 -13.31 0.88
N GLU A 239 -17.69 -12.81 1.17
CA GLU A 239 -18.69 -12.43 0.17
C GLU A 239 -18.23 -11.24 -0.67
N GLN A 240 -17.49 -10.29 -0.06
CA GLN A 240 -16.92 -9.14 -0.77
C GLN A 240 -15.77 -9.56 -1.70
N ARG A 241 -15.00 -10.60 -1.36
CA ARG A 241 -13.96 -11.15 -2.25
C ARG A 241 -14.58 -11.73 -3.52
N THR A 242 -15.63 -12.53 -3.37
CA THR A 242 -16.40 -13.06 -4.52
C THR A 242 -17.05 -11.92 -5.31
N GLY A 243 -17.72 -10.99 -4.62
CA GLY A 243 -18.35 -9.83 -5.26
C GLY A 243 -17.38 -8.96 -6.05
N PHE A 244 -16.15 -8.75 -5.56
CA PHE A 244 -15.13 -7.98 -6.28
C PHE A 244 -14.70 -8.67 -7.57
N VAL A 245 -14.49 -10.00 -7.53
CA VAL A 245 -14.21 -10.80 -8.73
C VAL A 245 -15.36 -10.70 -9.74
N ASP A 246 -16.61 -10.83 -9.29
CA ASP A 246 -17.80 -10.75 -10.13
C ASP A 246 -17.94 -9.35 -10.75
N ALA A 247 -17.63 -8.29 -10.00
CA ALA A 247 -17.65 -6.92 -10.50
C ALA A 247 -16.61 -6.69 -11.60
N LEU A 248 -15.39 -7.22 -11.45
CA LEU A 248 -14.36 -7.15 -12.48
C LEU A 248 -14.76 -7.98 -13.72
N ALA A 249 -15.31 -9.18 -13.53
CA ALA A 249 -15.80 -10.01 -14.62
C ALA A 249 -16.93 -9.29 -15.39
N ALA A 250 -17.90 -8.70 -14.70
CA ALA A 250 -18.99 -7.95 -15.32
C ALA A 250 -18.48 -6.71 -16.10
N ALA A 251 -17.55 -5.95 -15.51
CA ALA A 251 -16.96 -4.78 -16.16
C ALA A 251 -16.17 -5.16 -17.43
N SER A 252 -15.60 -6.38 -17.47
CA SER A 252 -14.79 -6.86 -18.60
C SER A 252 -15.56 -7.09 -19.90
N ALA A 253 -16.90 -7.08 -19.85
CA ALA A 253 -17.75 -7.14 -21.05
C ALA A 253 -17.60 -5.90 -21.95
N SER A 254 -17.06 -4.79 -21.43
CA SER A 254 -16.87 -3.55 -22.19
C SER A 254 -15.44 -3.34 -22.71
N ARG A 255 -14.45 -3.98 -22.05
CA ARG A 255 -13.02 -3.90 -22.35
C ARG A 255 -12.25 -4.96 -21.55
N PRO A 256 -11.09 -5.44 -22.01
CA PRO A 256 -10.22 -6.26 -21.18
C PRO A 256 -9.75 -5.51 -19.91
N ILE A 257 -9.64 -6.24 -18.81
CA ILE A 257 -9.13 -5.73 -17.53
C ILE A 257 -7.98 -6.61 -17.06
N ALA A 258 -6.89 -5.99 -16.60
CA ALA A 258 -5.80 -6.67 -15.92
C ALA A 258 -5.84 -6.33 -14.43
N TRP A 259 -6.14 -7.30 -13.58
CA TRP A 259 -6.10 -7.13 -12.13
C TRP A 259 -4.79 -7.67 -11.56
N VAL A 260 -3.95 -6.78 -11.06
CA VAL A 260 -2.71 -7.10 -10.35
C VAL A 260 -3.00 -7.10 -8.85
N SER A 261 -2.82 -8.24 -8.20
CA SER A 261 -3.03 -8.39 -6.76
C SER A 261 -1.71 -8.71 -6.06
N ALA A 262 -1.45 -8.04 -4.95
CA ALA A 262 -0.42 -8.40 -3.98
C ALA A 262 -1.07 -8.61 -2.61
N ASP A 263 -1.36 -9.87 -2.26
CA ASP A 263 -2.15 -10.22 -1.07
C ASP A 263 -1.62 -11.52 -0.42
N LEU A 264 -2.07 -11.79 0.80
CA LEU A 264 -1.65 -12.98 1.53
C LEU A 264 -2.09 -14.26 0.78
N ARG A 265 -1.36 -15.35 1.03
CA ARG A 265 -1.66 -16.66 0.45
C ARG A 265 -3.10 -17.08 0.76
N GLY A 266 -3.85 -17.46 -0.28
CA GLY A 266 -5.24 -17.91 -0.17
C GLY A 266 -6.28 -16.79 -0.04
N VAL A 267 -5.89 -15.52 -0.08
CA VAL A 267 -6.86 -14.40 -0.07
C VAL A 267 -7.54 -14.23 -1.43
N VAL A 268 -6.77 -14.27 -2.52
CA VAL A 268 -7.31 -14.27 -3.88
C VAL A 268 -7.27 -15.70 -4.42
N GLU A 269 -8.39 -16.41 -4.24
CA GLU A 269 -8.50 -17.85 -4.52
C GLU A 269 -8.29 -18.23 -5.99
N LEU A 270 -8.53 -17.28 -6.92
CA LEU A 270 -8.31 -17.49 -8.35
C LEU A 270 -6.84 -17.72 -8.71
N ILE A 271 -5.91 -17.08 -7.97
CA ILE A 271 -4.49 -17.10 -8.30
C ILE A 271 -3.89 -18.41 -7.74
N PRO A 272 -3.30 -19.28 -8.57
CA PRO A 272 -2.62 -20.47 -8.07
C PRO A 272 -1.46 -20.08 -7.15
N THR A 273 -1.39 -20.68 -5.97
CA THR A 273 -0.32 -20.39 -5.00
C THR A 273 0.53 -21.62 -4.75
N GLY A 274 1.86 -21.45 -4.77
CA GLY A 274 2.80 -22.41 -4.18
C GLY A 274 2.97 -22.18 -2.67
N GLY A 275 4.15 -22.53 -2.15
CA GLY A 275 4.62 -22.08 -0.85
C GLY A 275 5.46 -20.81 -1.02
N PRO A 276 4.96 -19.62 -0.61
CA PRO A 276 5.74 -18.41 -0.64
C PRO A 276 7.00 -18.56 0.23
N PRO A 277 8.12 -17.91 -0.13
CA PRO A 277 9.27 -17.83 0.77
C PRO A 277 8.92 -17.05 2.03
N SER A 278 9.74 -17.21 3.07
CA SER A 278 9.74 -16.35 4.24
C SER A 278 11.08 -15.63 4.35
N ASP A 279 11.08 -14.43 4.93
CA ASP A 279 12.33 -13.73 5.24
C ASP A 279 13.05 -14.34 6.46
N GLY A 280 14.21 -13.77 6.82
CA GLY A 280 15.00 -14.23 7.98
C GLY A 280 14.29 -14.08 9.34
N ASN A 281 13.18 -13.34 9.40
CA ASN A 281 12.36 -13.15 10.59
C ASN A 281 11.10 -14.03 10.58
N GLY A 282 10.92 -14.88 9.57
CA GLY A 282 9.75 -15.75 9.42
C GLY A 282 8.51 -15.04 8.86
N VAL A 283 8.65 -13.85 8.27
CA VAL A 283 7.55 -13.17 7.57
C VAL A 283 7.34 -13.84 6.23
N GLU A 284 6.19 -14.49 6.06
CA GLU A 284 5.79 -15.09 4.77
C GLU A 284 5.53 -13.98 3.73
N TRP A 285 6.05 -14.19 2.52
CA TRP A 285 5.88 -13.25 1.41
C TRP A 285 4.48 -13.38 0.80
N SER A 286 3.97 -12.27 0.28
CA SER A 286 2.64 -12.24 -0.32
C SER A 286 2.66 -12.68 -1.78
N VAL A 287 1.53 -13.20 -2.22
CA VAL A 287 1.31 -13.67 -3.59
C VAL A 287 1.12 -12.46 -4.48
N LEU A 288 1.99 -12.32 -5.47
CA LEU A 288 1.85 -11.37 -6.55
C LEU A 288 1.26 -12.11 -7.75
N GLY A 289 0.03 -11.77 -8.14
CA GLY A 289 -0.63 -12.40 -9.28
C GLY A 289 -1.31 -11.39 -10.19
N LEU A 290 -1.64 -11.88 -11.38
CA LEU A 290 -2.30 -11.16 -12.44
C LEU A 290 -3.52 -11.97 -12.88
N VAL A 291 -4.70 -11.38 -12.84
CA VAL A 291 -5.92 -11.97 -13.40
C VAL A 291 -6.35 -11.11 -14.58
N THR A 292 -6.35 -11.71 -15.77
CA THR A 292 -6.87 -11.05 -16.97
C THR A 292 -8.34 -11.40 -17.13
N PHE A 293 -9.21 -10.40 -17.20
CA PHE A 293 -10.63 -10.59 -17.49
C PHE A 293 -10.96 -10.18 -18.93
N ARG A 294 -11.69 -11.03 -19.64
CA ARG A 294 -12.24 -10.78 -20.98
C ARG A 294 -13.64 -11.39 -21.08
N ASP A 295 -14.64 -10.57 -21.41
CA ASP A 295 -16.01 -11.03 -21.63
C ASP A 295 -16.56 -11.91 -20.49
N GLY A 296 -16.22 -11.57 -19.24
CA GLY A 296 -16.63 -12.30 -18.04
C GLY A 296 -15.73 -13.49 -17.66
N HIS A 297 -14.78 -13.87 -18.49
CA HIS A 297 -13.84 -14.96 -18.21
C HIS A 297 -12.58 -14.45 -17.52
N ALA A 298 -12.15 -15.15 -16.47
CA ALA A 298 -10.94 -14.86 -15.71
C ALA A 298 -9.81 -15.82 -16.09
N GLU A 299 -8.65 -15.27 -16.42
CA GLU A 299 -7.40 -15.99 -16.70
C GLU A 299 -6.36 -15.61 -15.63
N PRO A 300 -6.23 -16.38 -14.54
CA PRO A 300 -5.31 -16.08 -13.45
C PRO A 300 -3.90 -16.60 -13.73
N GLU A 301 -2.92 -15.85 -13.25
CA GLU A 301 -1.49 -16.12 -13.39
C GLU A 301 -0.75 -15.74 -12.10
N LEU A 302 0.20 -16.59 -11.69
CA LEU A 302 1.14 -16.26 -10.64
C LEU A 302 2.33 -15.50 -11.25
N LEU A 303 2.49 -14.23 -10.89
CA LEU A 303 3.69 -13.47 -11.25
C LEU A 303 4.87 -13.79 -10.33
N GLY A 304 4.61 -14.05 -9.05
CA GLY A 304 5.64 -14.39 -8.08
C GLY A 304 5.23 -14.11 -6.63
N TYR A 305 6.22 -13.81 -5.80
CA TYR A 305 6.03 -13.48 -4.39
C TYR A 305 6.79 -12.19 -4.04
N GLY A 306 6.19 -11.36 -3.19
CA GLY A 306 6.77 -10.09 -2.75
C GLY A 306 6.77 -9.95 -1.24
N HIS A 307 7.86 -9.43 -0.67
CA HIS A 307 7.90 -9.08 0.75
C HIS A 307 6.80 -8.04 1.06
N PRO A 308 6.12 -8.09 2.23
CA PRO A 308 4.99 -7.19 2.52
C PRO A 308 5.27 -5.69 2.49
N HIS A 309 6.54 -5.33 2.64
CA HIS A 309 7.03 -3.95 2.54
C HIS A 309 7.74 -3.62 1.22
N GLY A 310 7.71 -4.52 0.24
CA GLY A 310 8.31 -4.36 -1.08
C GLY A 310 9.84 -4.41 -1.11
N SER A 311 10.48 -4.90 -0.04
CA SER A 311 11.95 -5.00 0.05
C SER A 311 12.54 -6.21 -0.66
N GLY A 312 11.72 -7.18 -1.09
CA GLY A 312 12.17 -8.37 -1.79
C GLY A 312 11.15 -8.84 -2.83
N LEU A 313 11.65 -9.37 -3.94
CA LEU A 313 10.85 -9.88 -5.05
C LEU A 313 11.38 -11.23 -5.55
N ASP A 314 10.51 -12.22 -5.59
CA ASP A 314 10.73 -13.55 -6.15
C ASP A 314 9.83 -13.67 -7.38
N TRP A 315 10.40 -13.48 -8.58
CA TRP A 315 9.65 -13.48 -9.82
C TRP A 315 9.56 -14.89 -10.42
N ARG A 316 8.34 -15.32 -10.75
CA ARG A 316 8.02 -16.68 -11.22
C ARG A 316 7.39 -16.74 -12.61
N ALA A 317 6.86 -15.61 -13.10
CA ALA A 317 6.39 -15.52 -14.48
C ALA A 317 7.56 -15.62 -15.48
N ALA A 318 7.27 -16.23 -16.62
CA ALA A 318 8.23 -16.47 -17.70
C ALA A 318 8.22 -15.35 -18.74
#